data_AF-A0A1W9WJZ5-F1
#
_entry.id   AF-A0A1W9WJZ5-F1
#
_cell.length_a   1.000
_cell.length_b   1.000
_cell.length_c   1.000
_cell.angle_alpha   90.00
_cell.angle_beta   90.00
_cell.angle_gamma   90.00
#
_symmetry.space_group_name_H-M   'P 1'
#
loop_
_entity.id
_entity.type
_entity.pdbx_description
1 polymer ?
#
loop_
_entity_poly.entity_id
_entity_poly.type
_entity_poly.pdbx_seq_one_letter_code
_entity_poly.pdbx_strand_id
1 'polypeptide(L)'
;MTVPMTQPSVAVPFAEPVVPTKTYGVPTFYYNKRTCYNNKIYNGQIRGTDLPYKDGVPLESDWHLHAMMLLIRILAYCWRHRTNFYVGGNMFVYFDPYQQKRRNFRGPDFFVVKGVKNQRARNSWVVWEEDMLTPDVVIELASPSTATFDVTGKKDIYEQILQTSNYFTYNPKTGELKGWELINVIYVALVPNAQGWLWSDELGLWIGVVDMLPTREEAETQRAEQERMRYCVSLM
;
A
#
# COMPACT_ATOMS: atom_id res chain seq x y z
N MET A 1 -18.08 -61.32 -46.75
CA MET A 1 -16.87 -60.76 -46.11
C MET A 1 -17.33 -59.65 -45.17
N THR A 2 -17.35 -59.95 -43.88
CA THR A 2 -17.78 -59.06 -42.79
C THR A 2 -16.57 -58.25 -42.30
N VAL A 3 -16.63 -56.93 -42.41
CA VAL A 3 -15.65 -56.00 -41.82
C VAL A 3 -16.03 -55.78 -40.35
N PRO A 4 -15.13 -55.94 -39.37
CA PRO A 4 -15.48 -55.80 -37.96
C PRO A 4 -15.59 -54.31 -37.57
N MET A 5 -16.65 -53.98 -36.82
CA MET A 5 -16.83 -52.67 -36.19
C MET A 5 -15.77 -52.47 -35.10
N THR A 6 -14.89 -51.48 -35.28
CA THR A 6 -14.00 -50.97 -34.25
C THR A 6 -14.78 -50.12 -33.25
N GLN A 7 -14.67 -50.45 -31.96
CA GLN A 7 -15.25 -49.68 -30.86
C GLN A 7 -14.59 -48.29 -30.75
N PRO A 8 -15.33 -47.24 -30.31
CA PRO A 8 -14.76 -45.93 -30.10
C PRO A 8 -13.82 -45.92 -28.88
N SER A 9 -12.64 -45.34 -29.09
CA SER A 9 -11.64 -45.00 -28.07
C SER A 9 -12.25 -44.13 -26.97
N VAL A 10 -12.14 -44.58 -25.72
CA VAL A 10 -12.49 -43.80 -24.53
C VAL A 10 -11.41 -42.73 -24.33
N ALA A 11 -11.81 -41.46 -24.38
CA ALA A 11 -10.92 -40.34 -24.10
C ALA A 11 -10.38 -40.42 -22.66
N VAL A 12 -9.06 -40.46 -22.52
CA VAL A 12 -8.38 -40.28 -21.24
C VAL A 12 -8.47 -38.79 -20.88
N PRO A 13 -9.03 -38.39 -19.73
CA PRO A 13 -9.07 -36.98 -19.36
C PRO A 13 -7.63 -36.48 -19.13
N PHE A 14 -7.30 -35.36 -19.76
CA PHE A 14 -6.09 -34.60 -19.48
C PHE A 14 -6.10 -34.21 -18.00
N ALA A 15 -5.15 -34.73 -17.22
CA ALA A 15 -4.91 -34.25 -15.87
C ALA A 15 -4.40 -32.81 -15.96
N GLU A 16 -5.14 -31.87 -15.39
CA GLU A 16 -4.67 -30.49 -15.21
C GLU A 16 -3.37 -30.51 -14.38
N PRO A 17 -2.36 -29.67 -14.72
CA PRO A 17 -1.15 -29.60 -13.92
C PRO A 17 -1.49 -29.07 -12.53
N VAL A 18 -1.27 -29.90 -11.51
CA VAL A 18 -1.34 -29.51 -10.10
C VAL A 18 -0.23 -28.49 -9.86
N VAL A 19 -0.57 -27.21 -9.91
CA VAL A 19 0.32 -26.13 -9.48
C VAL A 19 0.44 -26.24 -7.95
N PRO A 20 1.63 -26.45 -7.39
CA PRO A 20 1.79 -26.52 -5.95
C PRO A 20 1.55 -25.14 -5.36
N THR A 21 0.38 -24.94 -4.78
CA THR A 21 0.09 -23.79 -3.92
C THR A 21 1.01 -23.91 -2.70
N LYS A 22 2.11 -23.16 -2.69
CA LYS A 22 2.77 -22.82 -1.43
C LYS A 22 1.80 -21.96 -0.64
N THR A 23 0.99 -22.62 0.18
CA THR A 23 0.27 -21.98 1.27
C THR A 23 1.32 -21.46 2.24
N TYR A 24 1.73 -20.21 2.06
CA TYR A 24 2.17 -19.43 3.21
C TYR A 24 0.97 -19.43 4.14
N GLY A 25 1.03 -20.23 5.20
CA GLY A 25 -0.01 -20.30 6.21
C GLY A 25 -0.09 -18.95 6.89
N VAL A 26 -0.81 -18.02 6.28
CA VAL A 26 -1.31 -16.82 6.92
C VAL A 26 -2.45 -17.33 7.80
N PRO A 27 -2.30 -17.37 9.13
CA PRO A 27 -3.38 -17.83 9.96
C PRO A 27 -4.56 -16.89 9.71
N THR A 28 -5.71 -17.47 9.35
CA THR A 28 -7.01 -16.77 9.27
C THR A 28 -7.45 -16.35 10.67
N PHE A 29 -6.72 -15.41 11.27
CA PHE A 29 -7.26 -14.56 12.31
C PHE A 29 -7.80 -13.34 11.58
N TYR A 30 -9.12 -13.20 11.58
CA TYR A 30 -9.75 -11.92 11.34
C TYR A 30 -9.06 -10.91 12.28
N TYR A 31 -8.20 -10.04 11.74
CA TYR A 31 -7.55 -8.95 12.48
C TYR A 31 -8.62 -7.94 12.85
N ASN A 32 -9.42 -8.23 13.85
CA ASN A 32 -10.24 -7.20 14.46
C ASN A 32 -9.27 -6.29 15.24
N LYS A 33 -9.12 -5.04 14.78
CA LYS A 33 -8.21 -4.01 15.33
C LYS A 33 -8.27 -3.89 16.87
N ARG A 34 -9.34 -4.36 17.52
CA ARG A 34 -9.49 -4.36 18.99
C ARG A 34 -9.09 -5.66 19.69
N THR A 35 -9.24 -6.85 19.10
CA THR A 35 -9.09 -8.12 19.85
C THR A 35 -7.69 -8.71 19.85
N CYS A 36 -6.84 -8.43 18.86
CA CYS A 36 -5.47 -8.97 18.84
C CYS A 36 -4.54 -8.34 19.89
N TYR A 37 -4.84 -7.13 20.36
CA TYR A 37 -4.01 -6.40 21.35
C TYR A 37 -4.61 -6.33 22.76
N ASN A 38 -5.87 -6.77 22.94
CA ASN A 38 -6.56 -6.70 24.23
C ASN A 38 -6.31 -7.90 25.17
N ASN A 39 -5.55 -8.90 24.74
CA ASN A 39 -5.25 -10.09 25.56
C ASN A 39 -3.74 -10.29 25.75
N LYS A 40 -3.13 -9.43 26.58
CA LYS A 40 -2.19 -9.79 27.65
C LYS A 40 -1.63 -8.52 28.30
N ILE A 41 -1.46 -8.56 29.61
CA ILE A 41 -0.61 -7.60 30.34
C ILE A 41 0.83 -7.91 29.91
N TYR A 42 1.43 -7.08 29.06
CA TYR A 42 2.72 -7.35 28.38
C TYR A 42 3.92 -6.87 29.21
N ASN A 43 4.35 -7.67 30.18
CA ASN A 43 5.62 -7.47 30.90
C ASN A 43 6.80 -7.94 30.01
N GLY A 44 7.50 -7.01 29.35
CA GLY A 44 8.75 -7.28 28.59
C GLY A 44 8.82 -6.71 27.16
N GLN A 45 8.11 -5.61 26.89
CA GLN A 45 7.90 -5.00 25.56
C GLN A 45 9.21 -4.74 24.78
N ILE A 46 9.29 -5.25 23.55
CA ILE A 46 10.30 -4.83 22.58
C ILE A 46 9.95 -3.40 22.18
N ARG A 47 10.88 -2.47 22.46
CA ARG A 47 10.70 -1.08 22.10
C ARG A 47 11.04 -0.87 20.63
N GLY A 48 10.46 0.14 20.01
CA GLY A 48 10.83 0.57 18.67
C GLY A 48 12.33 0.89 18.54
N THR A 49 12.95 1.35 19.63
CA THR A 49 14.40 1.58 19.71
C THR A 49 15.25 0.31 19.56
N ASP A 50 14.67 -0.87 19.82
CA ASP A 50 15.35 -2.16 19.74
C ASP A 50 15.11 -2.89 18.41
N LEU A 51 14.36 -2.24 17.50
CA LEU A 51 14.04 -2.74 16.17
C LEU A 51 14.93 -2.10 15.11
N PRO A 52 15.27 -2.82 14.03
CA PRO A 52 15.88 -2.18 12.89
C PRO A 52 14.92 -1.12 12.32
N TYR A 53 15.46 -0.06 11.74
CA TYR A 53 14.64 0.97 11.11
C TYR A 53 15.06 1.25 9.66
N LYS A 54 16.12 0.57 9.22
CA LYS A 54 16.64 0.54 7.86
C LYS A 54 17.21 -0.85 7.59
N ASP A 55 17.12 -1.31 6.36
CA ASP A 55 17.79 -2.52 5.86
C ASP A 55 19.21 -2.25 5.35
N GLY A 56 19.58 -0.96 5.19
CA GLY A 56 20.87 -0.57 4.62
C GLY A 56 20.89 -0.66 3.08
N VAL A 57 19.75 -0.92 2.46
CA VAL A 57 19.59 -0.89 1.01
C VAL A 57 19.41 0.58 0.60
N PRO A 58 20.23 1.11 -0.32
CA PRO A 58 20.00 2.43 -0.88
C PRO A 58 18.62 2.52 -1.54
N LEU A 59 18.08 3.74 -1.64
CA LEU A 59 16.92 3.95 -2.51
C LEU A 59 17.26 3.52 -3.94
N GLU A 60 16.27 2.93 -4.60
CA GLU A 60 16.45 2.24 -5.89
C GLU A 60 16.96 3.17 -7.00
N SER A 61 16.60 4.45 -6.97
CA SER A 61 17.06 5.46 -7.94
C SER A 61 16.79 6.90 -7.47
N ASP A 62 17.43 7.87 -8.11
CA ASP A 62 17.14 9.30 -7.92
C ASP A 62 15.67 9.63 -8.22
N TRP A 63 15.09 9.01 -9.27
CA TRP A 63 13.68 9.16 -9.59
C TRP A 63 12.79 8.72 -8.41
N HIS A 64 13.07 7.56 -7.81
CA HIS A 64 12.31 7.06 -6.66
C HIS A 64 12.38 8.06 -5.48
N LEU A 65 13.58 8.54 -5.15
CA LEU A 65 13.77 9.55 -4.10
C LEU A 65 12.94 10.81 -4.37
N HIS A 66 13.00 11.35 -5.59
CA HIS A 66 12.27 12.57 -5.95
C HIS A 66 10.76 12.38 -5.93
N ALA A 67 10.24 11.28 -6.48
CA ALA A 67 8.83 10.95 -6.48
C ALA A 67 8.26 10.82 -5.05
N MET A 68 8.95 10.08 -4.17
CA MET A 68 8.58 9.95 -2.76
C MET A 68 8.61 11.32 -2.05
N MET A 69 9.68 12.09 -2.22
CA MET A 69 9.79 13.42 -1.59
C MET A 69 8.70 14.37 -2.07
N LEU A 70 8.32 14.29 -3.35
CA LEU A 70 7.26 15.09 -3.93
C LEU A 70 5.91 14.77 -3.27
N LEU A 71 5.55 13.49 -3.15
CA LEU A 71 4.33 13.04 -2.44
C LEU A 71 4.26 13.62 -1.03
N ILE A 72 5.33 13.44 -0.24
CA ILE A 72 5.41 13.90 1.14
C ILE A 72 5.23 15.42 1.22
N ARG A 73 5.92 16.16 0.36
CA ARG A 73 5.89 17.63 0.35
C ARG A 73 4.53 18.18 -0.08
N ILE A 74 3.91 17.62 -1.11
CA ILE A 74 2.59 18.04 -1.57
C ILE A 74 1.56 17.79 -0.46
N LEU A 75 1.52 16.60 0.13
CA LEU A 75 0.56 16.32 1.18
C LEU A 75 0.77 17.22 2.40
N ALA A 76 2.03 17.40 2.84
CA ALA A 76 2.35 18.29 3.94
C ALA A 76 1.87 19.73 3.67
N TYR A 77 1.99 20.21 2.43
CA TYR A 77 1.48 21.52 2.03
C TYR A 77 -0.06 21.58 2.00
N CYS A 78 -0.72 20.58 1.41
CA CYS A 78 -2.18 20.49 1.34
C CYS A 78 -2.80 20.41 2.74
N TRP A 79 -2.15 19.71 3.67
CA TRP A 79 -2.61 19.48 5.03
C TRP A 79 -1.88 20.35 6.07
N ARG A 80 -1.22 21.44 5.66
CA ARG A 80 -0.41 22.32 6.55
C ARG A 80 -1.16 22.92 7.75
N HIS A 81 -2.50 22.92 7.72
CA HIS A 81 -3.35 23.40 8.80
C HIS A 81 -3.91 22.26 9.68
N ARG A 82 -3.54 21.00 9.41
CA ARG A 82 -3.90 19.82 10.21
C ARG A 82 -2.75 19.46 11.14
N THR A 83 -3.09 19.02 12.34
CA THR A 83 -2.11 18.59 13.36
C THR A 83 -2.23 17.09 13.67
N ASN A 84 -3.26 16.43 13.17
CA ASN A 84 -3.67 15.08 13.56
C ASN A 84 -3.27 13.99 12.54
N PHE A 85 -2.09 14.11 11.93
CA PHE A 85 -1.60 13.12 10.97
C PHE A 85 -0.08 12.98 11.02
N TYR A 86 0.40 11.88 10.46
CA TYR A 86 1.79 11.64 10.11
C TYR A 86 1.87 11.25 8.64
N VAL A 87 2.88 11.75 7.95
CA VAL A 87 3.25 11.34 6.59
C VAL A 87 4.71 10.92 6.61
N GLY A 88 5.01 9.79 5.99
CA GLY A 88 6.36 9.24 5.94
C GLY A 88 6.56 8.37 4.72
N GLY A 89 7.78 7.88 4.55
CA GLY A 89 8.19 7.04 3.44
C GLY A 89 9.56 6.46 3.69
N ASN A 90 9.88 5.35 3.04
CA ASN A 90 11.17 4.66 3.15
C ASN A 90 11.60 4.41 4.62
N MET A 91 10.65 4.00 5.45
CA MET A 91 10.88 3.56 6.83
C MET A 91 9.95 2.39 7.16
N PHE A 92 10.34 1.56 8.13
CA PHE A 92 9.55 0.38 8.47
C PHE A 92 8.30 0.69 9.28
N VAL A 93 7.20 0.04 8.90
CA VAL A 93 5.95 -0.12 9.63
C VAL A 93 5.96 -1.50 10.28
N TYR A 94 6.01 -1.55 11.60
CA TYR A 94 5.99 -2.76 12.41
C TYR A 94 4.57 -3.04 12.92
N PHE A 95 4.08 -4.24 12.62
CA PHE A 95 2.71 -4.65 12.93
C PHE A 95 2.61 -6.08 13.44
N ASP A 96 3.72 -6.68 13.89
CA ASP A 96 3.67 -8.00 14.52
C ASP A 96 2.85 -7.95 15.82
N PRO A 97 1.72 -8.66 15.93
CA PRO A 97 0.92 -8.72 17.16
C PRO A 97 1.69 -9.41 18.30
N TYR A 98 2.73 -10.18 17.99
CA TYR A 98 3.59 -10.84 18.96
C TYR A 98 4.91 -10.09 19.19
N GLN A 99 5.07 -8.90 18.60
CA GLN A 99 6.25 -8.03 18.71
C GLN A 99 7.58 -8.77 18.42
N GLN A 100 7.61 -9.82 17.59
CA GLN A 100 8.85 -10.55 17.35
C GLN A 100 9.73 -9.77 16.38
N LYS A 101 11.00 -9.55 16.75
CA LYS A 101 11.96 -8.67 16.05
C LYS A 101 12.21 -8.96 14.56
N ARG A 102 11.71 -10.08 14.02
CA ARG A 102 12.07 -10.60 12.69
C ARG A 102 10.89 -11.01 11.81
N ARG A 103 9.65 -10.79 12.24
CA ARG A 103 8.47 -11.13 11.45
C ARG A 103 7.55 -9.91 11.39
N ASN A 104 6.90 -9.72 10.25
CA ASN A 104 5.80 -8.76 10.05
C ASN A 104 6.17 -7.26 10.18
N PHE A 105 7.02 -6.79 9.27
CA PHE A 105 7.18 -5.36 8.96
C PHE A 105 7.11 -5.12 7.45
N ARG A 106 6.79 -3.89 7.05
CA ARG A 106 6.82 -3.42 5.66
C ARG A 106 7.51 -2.07 5.58
N GLY A 107 8.29 -1.82 4.54
CA GLY A 107 8.87 -0.52 4.25
C GLY A 107 8.13 0.12 3.08
N PRO A 108 6.95 0.74 3.29
CA PRO A 108 6.25 1.44 2.22
C PRO A 108 7.06 2.65 1.74
N ASP A 109 7.04 2.90 0.44
CA ASP A 109 7.69 4.07 -0.16
C ASP A 109 7.02 5.36 0.30
N PHE A 110 5.69 5.35 0.46
CA PHE A 110 4.94 6.44 1.04
C PHE A 110 3.76 5.91 1.85
N PHE A 111 3.47 6.54 2.99
CA PHE A 111 2.30 6.25 3.78
C PHE A 111 1.79 7.44 4.60
N VAL A 112 0.52 7.38 4.96
CA VAL A 112 -0.18 8.36 5.80
C VAL A 112 -0.88 7.65 6.94
N VAL A 113 -0.80 8.23 8.13
CA VAL A 113 -1.57 7.81 9.31
C VAL A 113 -2.32 9.02 9.84
N LYS A 114 -3.63 8.90 10.05
CA LYS A 114 -4.52 9.90 10.64
C LYS A 114 -4.75 9.60 12.12
N GLY A 115 -5.25 10.61 12.85
CA GLY A 115 -5.53 10.49 14.28
C GLY A 115 -4.28 10.54 15.18
N VAL A 116 -3.12 10.87 14.61
CA VAL A 116 -1.86 10.96 15.35
C VAL A 116 -1.91 12.15 16.31
N LYS A 117 -1.65 11.92 17.60
CA LYS A 117 -1.78 12.96 18.63
C LYS A 117 -0.59 13.91 18.68
N ASN A 118 0.62 13.42 18.39
CA ASN A 118 1.86 14.17 18.54
C ASN A 118 2.69 14.13 17.25
N GLN A 119 3.10 15.31 16.79
CA GLN A 119 4.09 15.45 15.73
C GLN A 119 5.49 15.33 16.33
N ARG A 120 6.14 14.20 16.04
CA ARG A 120 7.52 13.91 16.41
C ARG A 120 8.22 13.18 15.27
N ALA A 121 9.54 13.30 15.22
CA ALA A 121 10.35 12.46 14.35
C ALA A 121 10.23 10.99 14.78
N ARG A 122 10.26 10.09 13.79
CA ARG A 122 10.18 8.64 13.97
C ARG A 122 11.26 7.99 13.12
N ASN A 123 11.92 6.98 13.67
CA ASN A 123 12.82 6.13 12.88
C ASN A 123 12.01 5.04 12.14
N SER A 124 10.94 4.57 12.77
CA SER A 124 9.99 3.59 12.24
C SER A 124 8.60 3.89 12.79
N TRP A 125 7.57 3.38 12.12
CA TRP A 125 6.21 3.37 12.61
C TRP A 125 5.95 2.07 13.36
N VAL A 126 5.83 2.12 14.68
CA VAL A 126 5.62 0.93 15.51
C VAL A 126 4.19 0.95 16.02
N VAL A 127 3.31 0.14 15.42
CA VAL A 127 1.85 0.24 15.61
C VAL A 127 1.44 0.17 17.09
N TRP A 128 2.09 -0.69 17.90
CA TRP A 128 1.79 -0.81 19.33
C TRP A 128 2.35 0.31 20.21
N GLU A 129 3.26 1.14 19.68
CA GLU A 129 3.72 2.37 20.34
C GLU A 129 2.93 3.61 19.89
N GLU A 130 2.07 3.45 18.86
CA GLU A 130 1.32 4.52 18.20
C GLU A 130 -0.19 4.32 18.35
N ASP A 131 -0.66 3.94 19.54
CA ASP A 131 -2.09 3.76 19.85
C ASP A 131 -2.83 2.82 18.87
N MET A 132 -2.14 1.80 18.35
CA MET A 132 -2.68 0.85 17.38
C MET A 132 -3.06 1.45 16.02
N LEU A 133 -2.57 2.66 15.71
CA LEU A 133 -2.78 3.30 14.43
C LEU A 133 -1.95 2.60 13.34
N THR A 134 -2.61 2.21 12.25
CA THR A 134 -2.01 1.65 11.04
C THR A 134 -2.08 2.66 9.90
N PRO A 135 -1.28 2.51 8.83
CA PRO A 135 -1.40 3.35 7.64
C PRO A 135 -2.82 3.34 7.07
N ASP A 136 -3.39 4.53 6.90
CA ASP A 136 -4.66 4.76 6.20
C ASP A 136 -4.46 4.76 4.68
N VAL A 137 -3.31 5.29 4.23
CA VAL A 137 -2.93 5.32 2.81
C VAL A 137 -1.52 4.79 2.66
N VAL A 138 -1.30 3.95 1.65
CA VAL A 138 0.02 3.49 1.22
C VAL A 138 0.16 3.65 -0.29
N ILE A 139 1.30 4.14 -0.74
CA ILE A 139 1.69 4.19 -2.15
C ILE A 139 3.03 3.49 -2.29
N GLU A 140 3.09 2.49 -3.18
CA GLU A 140 4.33 1.80 -3.56
C GLU A 140 4.75 2.23 -4.98
N LEU A 141 6.01 2.61 -5.10
CA LEU A 141 6.66 3.00 -6.35
C LEU A 141 7.49 1.80 -6.82
N ALA A 142 6.93 1.02 -7.74
CA ALA A 142 7.56 -0.23 -8.18
C ALA A 142 8.96 0.04 -8.74
N SER A 143 9.95 -0.71 -8.26
CA SER A 143 11.29 -0.64 -8.82
C SER A 143 11.47 -1.66 -9.96
N PRO A 144 12.46 -1.46 -10.85
CA PRO A 144 12.88 -2.45 -11.83
C PRO A 144 13.20 -3.83 -11.25
N SER A 145 13.70 -3.89 -10.02
CA SER A 145 14.14 -5.11 -9.31
C SER A 145 13.00 -5.78 -8.53
N THR A 146 11.94 -5.02 -8.18
CA THR A 146 10.77 -5.53 -7.44
C THR A 146 9.52 -5.72 -8.30
N ALA A 147 9.55 -5.37 -9.59
CA ALA A 147 8.39 -5.49 -10.49
C ALA A 147 7.84 -6.94 -10.62
N THR A 148 8.68 -7.94 -10.38
CA THR A 148 8.30 -9.37 -10.31
C THR A 148 8.09 -9.89 -8.89
N PHE A 149 8.43 -9.11 -7.86
CA PHE A 149 8.32 -9.49 -6.46
C PHE A 149 7.09 -8.85 -5.80
N ASP A 150 6.05 -9.69 -5.73
CA ASP A 150 5.06 -9.76 -4.66
C ASP A 150 4.10 -8.56 -4.48
N VAL A 151 3.55 -8.05 -5.59
CA VAL A 151 2.33 -7.21 -5.54
C VAL A 151 1.22 -7.93 -4.76
N THR A 152 1.09 -9.25 -4.93
CA THR A 152 0.08 -10.06 -4.25
C THR A 152 0.31 -10.12 -2.73
N GLY A 153 1.49 -10.57 -2.27
CA GLY A 153 1.76 -10.72 -0.84
C GLY A 153 1.92 -9.40 -0.08
N LYS A 154 2.35 -8.31 -0.74
CA LYS A 154 2.30 -6.96 -0.14
C LYS A 154 0.87 -6.46 -0.01
N LYS A 155 0.07 -6.56 -1.08
CA LYS A 155 -1.34 -6.13 -1.08
C LYS A 155 -2.15 -6.87 -0.01
N ASP A 156 -1.98 -8.19 0.12
CA ASP A 156 -2.69 -9.00 1.11
C ASP A 156 -2.41 -8.54 2.55
N ILE A 157 -1.18 -8.08 2.83
CA ILE A 157 -0.83 -7.56 4.16
C ILE A 157 -1.50 -6.22 4.42
N TYR A 158 -1.49 -5.31 3.44
CA TYR A 158 -2.18 -4.04 3.58
C TYR A 158 -3.70 -4.24 3.73
N GLU A 159 -4.27 -5.21 3.04
CA GLU A 159 -5.70 -5.57 3.11
C GLU A 159 -6.08 -6.26 4.43
N GLN A 160 -5.48 -7.42 4.69
CA GLN A 160 -5.94 -8.38 5.69
C GLN A 160 -5.38 -8.09 7.09
N ILE A 161 -4.19 -7.48 7.17
CA ILE A 161 -3.50 -7.27 8.45
C ILE A 161 -3.57 -5.80 8.87
N LEU A 162 -3.06 -4.90 8.03
CA LEU A 162 -2.99 -3.47 8.35
C LEU A 162 -4.33 -2.76 8.16
N GLN A 163 -5.22 -3.33 7.33
CA GLN A 163 -6.50 -2.73 6.94
C GLN A 163 -6.30 -1.27 6.53
N THR A 164 -5.37 -1.08 5.60
CA THR A 164 -5.09 0.20 4.97
C THR A 164 -6.26 0.56 4.07
N SER A 165 -6.80 1.76 4.24
CA SER A 165 -8.05 2.18 3.60
C SER A 165 -7.87 2.42 2.11
N ASN A 166 -6.77 3.05 1.68
CA ASN A 166 -6.41 3.17 0.27
C ASN A 166 -4.98 2.66 0.00
N TYR A 167 -4.82 1.80 -1.00
CA TYR A 167 -3.53 1.27 -1.43
C TYR A 167 -3.31 1.59 -2.90
N PHE A 168 -2.14 2.12 -3.26
CA PHE A 168 -1.78 2.47 -4.62
C PHE A 168 -0.44 1.87 -5.02
N THR A 169 -0.31 1.54 -6.29
CA THR A 169 0.96 1.12 -6.90
C THR A 169 1.19 1.90 -8.18
N TYR A 170 2.39 2.39 -8.39
CA TYR A 170 2.81 2.99 -9.65
C TYR A 170 4.02 2.26 -10.23
N ASN A 171 3.97 1.92 -11.51
CA ASN A 171 5.09 1.32 -12.23
C ASN A 171 5.70 2.33 -13.23
N PRO A 172 6.90 2.87 -12.96
CA PRO A 172 7.52 3.87 -13.82
C PRO A 172 7.94 3.32 -15.20
N LYS A 173 8.09 2.00 -15.35
CA LYS A 173 8.42 1.41 -16.65
C LYS A 173 7.23 1.36 -17.59
N THR A 174 6.03 1.15 -17.06
CA THR A 174 4.80 1.00 -17.85
C THR A 174 3.92 2.24 -17.80
N GLY A 175 4.17 3.17 -16.87
CA GLY A 175 3.28 4.28 -16.56
C GLY A 175 2.00 3.85 -15.84
N GLU A 176 1.89 2.59 -15.41
CA GLU A 176 0.66 2.05 -14.86
C GLU A 176 0.45 2.49 -13.42
N LEU A 177 -0.61 3.27 -13.18
CA LEU A 177 -1.12 3.62 -11.86
C LEU A 177 -2.34 2.74 -11.54
N LYS A 178 -2.29 2.02 -10.42
CA LYS A 178 -3.41 1.26 -9.87
C LYS A 178 -3.70 1.68 -8.45
N GLY A 179 -4.96 1.56 -8.04
CA GLY A 179 -5.39 1.86 -6.69
C GLY A 179 -6.55 1.00 -6.26
N TRP A 180 -6.67 0.83 -4.95
CA TRP A 180 -7.72 0.06 -4.32
C TRP A 180 -8.23 0.77 -3.07
N GLU A 181 -9.53 0.65 -2.82
CA GLU A 181 -10.20 1.07 -1.60
C GLU A 181 -10.66 -0.15 -0.82
N LEU A 182 -10.43 -0.14 0.50
CA LEU A 182 -10.87 -1.20 1.38
C LEU A 182 -12.36 -1.03 1.72
N ILE A 183 -13.21 -1.87 1.12
CA ILE A 183 -14.65 -1.88 1.35
C ILE A 183 -15.03 -3.23 1.97
N ASN A 184 -15.65 -3.20 3.15
CA ASN A 184 -16.04 -4.42 3.87
C ASN A 184 -14.88 -5.44 3.97
N VAL A 185 -13.70 -4.96 4.39
CA VAL A 185 -12.45 -5.72 4.57
C VAL A 185 -11.82 -6.35 3.30
N ILE A 186 -12.28 -5.96 2.11
CA ILE A 186 -11.72 -6.42 0.84
C ILE A 186 -11.41 -5.22 -0.04
N TYR A 187 -10.30 -5.27 -0.75
CA TYR A 187 -9.94 -4.24 -1.72
C TYR A 187 -10.78 -4.32 -2.98
N VAL A 188 -11.45 -3.21 -3.27
CA VAL A 188 -12.12 -2.94 -4.54
C VAL A 188 -11.24 -2.00 -5.35
N ALA A 189 -11.03 -2.32 -6.64
CA ALA A 189 -10.22 -1.48 -7.51
C ALA A 189 -10.89 -0.12 -7.74
N LEU A 190 -10.11 0.95 -7.63
CA LEU A 190 -10.54 2.31 -7.95
C LEU A 190 -10.62 2.48 -9.47
N VAL A 191 -11.62 3.24 -9.91
CA VAL A 191 -11.81 3.56 -11.33
C VAL A 191 -11.14 4.90 -11.64
N PRO A 192 -10.25 4.97 -12.64
CA PRO A 192 -9.63 6.22 -13.03
C PRO A 192 -10.63 7.17 -13.67
N ASN A 193 -10.42 8.47 -13.50
CA ASN A 193 -11.14 9.51 -14.24
C ASN A 193 -10.62 9.60 -15.69
N ALA A 194 -11.15 10.56 -16.47
CA ALA A 194 -10.76 10.75 -17.87
C ALA A 194 -9.27 11.07 -18.08
N GLN A 195 -8.60 11.58 -17.05
CA GLN A 195 -7.17 11.91 -17.02
C GLN A 195 -6.30 10.75 -16.50
N GLY A 196 -6.90 9.59 -16.18
CA GLY A 196 -6.18 8.45 -15.61
C GLY A 196 -5.90 8.56 -14.11
N TRP A 197 -6.47 9.56 -13.42
CA TRP A 197 -6.22 9.79 -12.00
C TRP A 197 -7.20 9.01 -11.13
N LEU A 198 -6.74 8.64 -9.92
CA LEU A 198 -7.52 7.87 -8.95
C LEU A 198 -7.84 8.76 -7.74
N TRP A 199 -9.11 8.79 -7.34
CA TRP A 199 -9.53 9.54 -6.16
C TRP A 199 -9.20 8.77 -4.88
N SER A 200 -8.69 9.48 -3.86
CA SER A 200 -8.53 8.97 -2.50
C SER A 200 -9.37 9.78 -1.53
N ASP A 201 -10.43 9.18 -0.99
CA ASP A 201 -11.24 9.80 0.07
C ASP A 201 -10.44 10.06 1.35
N GLU A 202 -9.47 9.19 1.64
CA GLU A 202 -8.59 9.32 2.79
C GLU A 202 -7.72 10.57 2.74
N LEU A 203 -7.22 10.91 1.54
CA LEU A 203 -6.45 12.12 1.30
C LEU A 203 -7.36 13.34 1.04
N GLY A 204 -8.54 13.11 0.48
CA GLY A 204 -9.35 14.12 -0.20
C GLY A 204 -8.59 14.71 -1.39
N LEU A 205 -7.89 13.84 -2.12
CA LEU A 205 -6.98 14.19 -3.21
C LEU A 205 -7.08 13.19 -4.37
N TRP A 206 -6.98 13.67 -5.61
CA TRP A 206 -6.64 12.83 -6.76
C TRP A 206 -5.17 12.42 -6.72
N ILE A 207 -4.85 11.20 -7.11
CA ILE A 207 -3.49 10.70 -7.35
C ILE A 207 -3.35 10.44 -8.83
N GLY A 208 -2.32 11.05 -9.44
CA GLY A 208 -2.13 11.01 -10.89
C GLY A 208 -0.66 11.03 -11.29
N VAL A 209 -0.43 10.52 -12.49
CA VAL A 209 0.83 10.66 -13.23
C VAL A 209 0.72 11.91 -14.09
N VAL A 210 1.72 12.78 -14.05
CA VAL A 210 1.71 14.02 -14.83
C VAL A 210 3.04 14.17 -15.54
N ASP A 211 3.01 14.27 -16.87
CA ASP A 211 4.23 14.36 -17.70
C ASP A 211 4.96 15.70 -17.58
N MET A 212 4.25 16.76 -17.17
CA MET A 212 4.81 18.07 -16.83
C MET A 212 4.02 18.71 -15.70
N LEU A 213 4.69 19.50 -14.84
CA LEU A 213 3.95 20.35 -13.90
C LEU A 213 2.99 21.23 -14.69
N PRO A 214 1.70 21.31 -14.29
CA PRO A 214 0.76 22.17 -14.98
C PRO A 214 1.29 23.61 -14.96
N THR A 215 1.13 24.30 -16.08
CA THR A 215 1.35 25.74 -16.13
C THR A 215 0.48 26.43 -15.09
N ARG A 216 0.83 27.66 -14.70
CA ARG A 216 0.04 28.40 -13.71
C ARG A 216 -1.45 28.52 -14.10
N GLU A 217 -1.72 28.68 -15.40
CA GLU A 217 -3.07 28.80 -15.96
C GLU A 217 -3.83 27.47 -15.93
N GLU A 218 -3.17 26.35 -16.26
CA GLU A 218 -3.75 25.00 -16.13
C GLU A 218 -3.98 24.64 -14.67
N ALA A 219 -3.06 25.01 -13.77
CA ALA A 219 -3.21 24.81 -12.34
C ALA A 219 -4.37 25.64 -11.78
N GLU A 220 -4.61 26.86 -12.26
CA GLU A 220 -5.75 27.70 -11.88
C GLU A 220 -7.07 27.17 -12.44
N THR A 221 -7.07 26.63 -13.67
CA THR A 221 -8.25 25.98 -14.29
C THR A 221 -8.60 24.68 -13.57
N GLN A 222 -7.60 23.84 -13.31
CA GLN A 222 -7.74 22.66 -12.47
C GLN A 222 -8.18 23.07 -11.07
N ARG A 223 -7.66 24.16 -10.49
CA ARG A 223 -8.08 24.68 -9.19
C ARG A 223 -9.52 25.17 -9.21
N ALA A 224 -10.03 25.71 -10.32
CA ALA A 224 -11.44 26.10 -10.46
C ALA A 224 -12.37 24.88 -10.62
N GLU A 225 -11.94 23.85 -11.37
CA GLU A 225 -12.63 22.55 -11.43
C GLU A 225 -12.53 21.77 -10.09
N GLN A 226 -11.41 21.92 -9.37
CA GLN A 226 -11.11 21.32 -8.06
C GLN A 226 -11.68 22.12 -6.89
N GLU A 227 -11.96 23.42 -7.00
CA GLU A 227 -12.75 24.17 -6.01
C GLU A 227 -14.22 23.72 -6.05
N ARG A 228 -14.60 23.03 -7.13
CA ARG A 228 -15.83 22.24 -7.23
C ARG A 228 -15.71 20.81 -6.64
N MET A 229 -14.50 20.24 -6.46
CA MET A 229 -14.27 18.79 -6.19
C MET A 229 -13.11 18.39 -5.22
N ARG A 230 -12.44 19.31 -4.50
CA ARG A 230 -11.33 19.15 -3.50
C ARG A 230 -10.03 18.43 -3.96
N TYR A 231 -8.98 19.21 -4.29
CA TYR A 231 -7.50 18.98 -4.30
C TYR A 231 -6.86 17.70 -4.97
N CYS A 232 -5.55 17.73 -5.34
CA CYS A 232 -4.79 16.65 -6.04
C CYS A 232 -3.33 16.50 -5.51
N VAL A 233 -2.74 15.30 -5.57
CA VAL A 233 -1.32 14.95 -5.35
C VAL A 233 -0.71 14.36 -6.63
N SER A 234 0.39 14.95 -7.09
CA SER A 234 1.12 14.56 -8.30
C SER A 234 2.32 13.67 -7.98
N LEU A 235 2.51 12.61 -8.76
CA LEU A 235 3.77 11.87 -8.87
C LEU A 235 4.48 12.25 -10.18
N MET A 236 5.78 12.54 -10.10
CA MET A 236 6.71 12.73 -11.23
C MET A 236 7.43 11.43 -11.54
#